data_AF-A0A959L9E1-F1
#
_entry.id   AF-A0A959L9E1-F1
#
_cell.length_a   1.000
_cell.length_b   1.000
_cell.length_c   1.000
_cell.angle_alpha   90.00
_cell.angle_beta   90.00
_cell.angle_gamma   90.00
#
_symmetry.space_group_name_H-M   'P 1'
#
loop_
_entity.id
_entity.type
_entity.pdbx_description
1 polymer ?
#
loop_
_entity_poly.entity_id
_entity_poly.type
_entity_poly.pdbx_seq_one_letter_code
_entity_poly.pdbx_strand_id
1 'polypeptide(L)'
;MILAQVIKSTGSWYLTKSSDGQIIQCRIVGKFRMDNLKLTNPVAVGDMVYIEMENETQGIIKEILPRKNYVVRQSPRKKHYVHFLASNIDQAILIATIIEPNIKPGFIDRF
;
A
#
# COMPACT_ATOMS: atom_id res chain seq x y z
N MET A 1 20.26 -1.31 6.61
CA MET A 1 18.91 -1.09 6.05
C MET A 1 18.03 -0.55 7.16
N ILE A 2 17.19 0.43 6.86
CA ILE A 2 16.30 1.10 7.82
C ILE A 2 14.92 0.48 7.70
N LEU A 3 14.28 0.13 8.82
CA LEU A 3 12.90 -0.33 8.84
C LEU A 3 11.96 0.87 8.76
N ALA A 4 11.03 0.84 7.82
CA ALA A 4 10.07 1.92 7.62
C ALA A 4 8.69 1.41 7.17
N GLN A 5 7.67 2.23 7.38
CA GLN A 5 6.31 1.98 6.91
C GLN A 5 6.00 2.88 5.72
N VAL A 6 5.42 2.33 4.65
CA VAL A 6 4.93 3.12 3.52
C VAL A 6 3.68 3.88 3.95
N ILE A 7 3.72 5.21 3.92
CA ILE A 7 2.61 6.08 4.33
C ILE A 7 1.93 6.77 3.15
N LYS A 8 2.61 6.86 1.99
CA LYS A 8 2.05 7.45 0.77
C LYS A 8 2.63 6.77 -0.46
N SER A 9 1.81 6.61 -1.50
CA SER A 9 2.22 6.15 -2.82
C SER A 9 1.79 7.17 -3.89
N THR A 10 2.71 7.62 -4.73
CA THR A 10 2.45 8.58 -5.80
C THR A 10 3.31 8.24 -7.02
N GLY A 11 2.71 7.61 -8.02
CA GLY A 11 3.43 7.15 -9.21
C GLY A 11 4.49 6.10 -8.85
N SER A 12 5.75 6.38 -9.18
CA SER A 12 6.91 5.52 -8.85
C SER A 12 7.55 5.84 -7.49
N TRP A 13 7.03 6.84 -6.78
CA TRP A 13 7.58 7.32 -5.51
C TRP A 13 6.68 6.96 -4.34
N TYR A 14 7.33 6.69 -3.21
CA TYR A 14 6.70 6.29 -1.95
C TYR A 14 7.25 7.19 -0.84
N LEU A 15 6.39 7.66 0.05
CA LEU A 15 6.88 8.21 1.32
C LEU A 15 6.88 7.08 2.33
N THR A 16 8.02 6.92 3.00
CA THR A 16 8.19 5.96 4.07
C THR A 16 8.47 6.69 5.37
N LYS A 17 7.93 6.17 6.47
CA LYS A 17 8.17 6.67 7.82
C LYS A 17 8.98 5.64 8.59
N SER A 18 10.21 5.97 8.96
CA SER A 18 11.06 5.10 9.78
C SER A 18 10.60 5.07 11.24
N SER A 19 11.09 4.09 12.00
CA SER A 19 10.74 3.92 13.41
C SER A 19 11.09 5.10 14.31
N ASP A 20 12.10 5.88 13.93
CA ASP A 20 12.50 7.13 14.58
C ASP A 20 11.66 8.35 14.15
N GLY A 21 10.70 8.16 13.25
CA GLY A 21 9.76 9.18 12.80
C GLY A 21 10.20 9.99 11.60
N GLN A 22 11.40 9.76 11.03
CA GLN A 22 11.83 10.44 9.82
C GLN A 22 10.97 10.01 8.61
N ILE A 23 10.72 10.96 7.71
CA ILE A 23 9.99 10.70 6.47
C ILE A 23 10.99 10.75 5.32
N ILE A 24 11.12 9.64 4.62
CA ILE A 24 12.09 9.46 3.54
C ILE A 24 11.33 9.15 2.25
N GLN A 25 11.66 9.88 1.18
CA GLN A 25 11.12 9.62 -0.14
C GLN A 25 11.87 8.46 -0.77
N CYS A 26 11.16 7.37 -1.06
CA CYS A 26 11.73 6.16 -1.61
C CYS A 26 11.18 5.79 -2.98
N ARG A 27 11.97 5.05 -3.74
CA ARG A 27 11.56 4.40 -4.98
C ARG A 27 11.90 2.92 -4.95
N ILE A 28 11.35 2.18 -5.88
CA ILE A 28 11.68 0.77 -6.07
C ILE A 28 12.75 0.66 -7.17
N VAL A 29 13.75 -0.20 -7.00
CA VAL A 29 14.72 -0.49 -8.06
C VAL A 29 14.26 -1.69 -8.89
N GLY A 30 14.06 -1.47 -10.19
CA GLY A 30 13.90 -2.53 -11.19
C GLY A 30 12.68 -3.45 -10.99
N LYS A 31 12.73 -4.63 -11.64
CA LYS A 31 11.72 -5.69 -11.46
C LYS A 31 11.88 -6.29 -10.06
N PHE A 32 11.12 -5.78 -9.08
CA PHE A 32 10.71 -6.60 -7.94
C PHE A 32 9.99 -7.83 -8.51
N ARG A 33 10.72 -8.92 -8.70
CA ARG A 33 10.15 -10.22 -9.07
C ARG A 33 9.56 -10.80 -7.80
N MET A 34 8.35 -10.36 -7.44
CA MET A 34 7.51 -11.21 -6.62
C MET A 34 7.03 -12.34 -7.52
N ASP A 35 7.61 -13.52 -7.31
CA ASP A 35 7.29 -14.72 -8.06
C ASP A 35 5.76 -14.93 -8.10
N ASN A 36 5.24 -15.15 -9.30
CA ASN A 36 3.87 -15.58 -9.62
C ASN A 36 2.70 -14.59 -9.42
N LEU A 37 2.89 -13.38 -8.90
CA LEU A 37 1.80 -12.39 -8.80
C LEU A 37 1.83 -11.38 -9.95
N LYS A 38 0.79 -11.42 -10.80
CA LYS A 38 0.52 -10.45 -11.87
C LYS A 38 0.07 -9.10 -11.28
N LEU A 39 1.00 -8.36 -10.69
CA LEU A 39 0.75 -7.06 -10.04
C LEU A 39 1.29 -5.92 -10.90
N THR A 40 0.53 -4.84 -11.01
CA THR A 40 0.97 -3.60 -11.68
C THR A 40 1.68 -2.63 -10.73
N ASN A 41 1.45 -2.77 -9.42
CA ASN A 41 2.22 -2.09 -8.37
C ASN A 41 2.44 -3.06 -7.18
N PRO A 42 3.68 -3.44 -6.87
CA PRO A 42 3.97 -4.40 -5.79
C PRO A 42 3.87 -3.77 -4.39
N VAL A 43 4.02 -2.45 -4.26
CA VAL A 43 4.04 -1.75 -2.96
C VAL A 43 2.69 -1.09 -2.68
N ALA A 44 2.21 -1.26 -1.46
CA ALA A 44 0.98 -0.69 -0.94
C ALA A 44 1.26 0.25 0.23
N VAL A 45 0.35 1.20 0.48
CA VAL A 45 0.36 1.98 1.73
C VAL A 45 0.09 1.03 2.90
N GLY A 46 0.86 1.18 3.97
CA GLY A 46 0.86 0.28 5.13
C GLY A 46 1.91 -0.84 5.07
N ASP A 47 2.60 -1.02 3.94
CA ASP A 47 3.68 -2.00 3.84
C ASP A 47 4.83 -1.64 4.78
N MET A 48 5.30 -2.63 5.53
CA MET A 48 6.58 -2.55 6.23
C MET A 48 7.68 -2.92 5.24
N VAL A 49 8.71 -2.09 5.16
CA VAL A 49 9.77 -2.21 4.17
C VAL A 49 11.15 -1.99 4.80
N TYR A 50 12.15 -2.63 4.23
CA TYR A 50 13.53 -2.24 4.42
C TYR A 50 13.94 -1.25 3.33
N ILE A 51 14.43 -0.09 3.75
CA ILE A 51 14.97 0.93 2.86
C ILE A 51 16.48 1.06 3.01
N GLU A 52 17.14 1.44 1.94
CA GLU A 52 18.54 1.84 1.91
C GLU A 52 18.63 3.28 1.41
N MET A 53 19.37 4.15 2.10
CA MET A 53 19.51 5.54 1.66
C MET A 53 20.35 5.59 0.38
N GLU A 54 19.84 6.29 -0.64
CA GLU A 54 20.56 6.57 -1.89
C GLU A 54 21.31 7.89 -1.78
N ASN A 55 20.78 8.85 -1.03
CA ASN A 55 21.40 10.12 -0.66
C ASN A 55 20.76 10.65 0.63
N GLU A 56 21.03 11.91 1.02
CA GLU A 56 20.54 12.50 2.27
C GLU A 56 19.00 12.59 2.37
N THR A 57 18.29 12.60 1.24
CA THR A 57 16.83 12.85 1.19
C THR A 57 16.02 11.71 0.57
N GLN A 58 16.69 10.80 -0.14
CA GLN A 58 16.04 9.74 -0.91
C GLN A 58 16.58 8.36 -0.56
N GLY A 59 15.69 7.37 -0.64
CA GLY A 59 16.01 5.97 -0.39
C GLY A 59 15.47 5.02 -1.47
N ILE A 60 15.85 3.76 -1.34
CA ILE A 60 15.43 2.67 -2.18
C ILE A 60 14.77 1.61 -1.30
N ILE A 61 13.55 1.19 -1.66
CA ILE A 61 12.91 0.03 -1.07
C ILE A 61 13.62 -1.22 -1.58
N LYS A 62 14.24 -1.97 -0.67
CA LYS A 62 14.97 -3.22 -0.95
C LYS A 62 14.13 -4.46 -0.73
N GLU A 63 13.24 -4.42 0.26
CA GLU A 63 12.43 -5.56 0.64
C GLU A 63 11.08 -5.09 1.18
N ILE A 64 10.03 -5.84 0.84
CA ILE A 64 8.69 -5.70 1.41
C ILE A 64 8.51 -6.87 2.37
N LEU A 65 8.28 -6.57 3.64
CA LEU A 65 8.09 -7.57 4.69
C LEU A 65 6.72 -8.27 4.53
N PRO A 66 6.55 -9.49 5.09
CA PRO A 66 5.27 -10.20 5.04
C PRO A 66 4.12 -9.36 5.59
N ARG A 67 3.00 -9.33 4.84
CA ARG A 67 1.79 -8.61 5.22
C ARG A 67 0.94 -9.46 6.16
N LYS A 68 0.39 -8.83 7.20
CA LYS A 68 -0.63 -9.46 8.07
C LYS A 68 -1.97 -9.61 7.35
N ASN A 69 -2.35 -8.57 6.61
CA ASN A 69 -3.56 -8.52 5.79
C ASN A 69 -3.37 -7.51 4.65
N TYR A 70 -4.31 -7.48 3.72
CA TYR A 70 -4.31 -6.53 2.61
C TYR A 70 -5.70 -6.29 2.03
N VAL A 71 -5.88 -5.12 1.44
CA VAL A 71 -7.07 -4.76 0.66
C VAL A 71 -6.66 -4.64 -0.81
N VAL A 72 -7.39 -5.33 -1.67
CA VAL A 72 -7.14 -5.34 -3.13
C VAL A 72 -8.37 -4.90 -3.91
N ARG A 73 -8.15 -4.33 -5.09
CA ARG A 73 -9.20 -4.11 -6.10
C ARG A 73 -8.84 -4.76 -7.42
N GLN A 74 -9.85 -5.12 -8.19
CA GLN A 74 -9.66 -5.56 -9.57
C GLN A 74 -9.13 -4.41 -10.44
N SER A 75 -8.23 -4.72 -11.37
CA SER A 75 -7.71 -3.75 -12.32
C SER A 75 -8.79 -3.30 -13.31
N PRO A 76 -9.00 -1.98 -13.49
CA PRO A 76 -9.99 -1.48 -14.46
C PRO A 76 -9.71 -1.93 -15.89
N ARG A 77 -8.43 -2.13 -16.24
CA ARG A 77 -7.98 -2.44 -17.61
C ARG A 77 -7.70 -3.92 -17.85
N LYS A 78 -7.50 -4.73 -16.81
CA LYS A 78 -7.13 -6.14 -16.94
C LYS A 78 -7.87 -7.00 -15.92
N LYS A 79 -8.94 -7.68 -16.35
CA LYS A 79 -9.84 -8.44 -15.46
C LYS A 79 -9.16 -9.45 -14.52
N HIS A 80 -7.98 -9.96 -14.87
CA HIS A 80 -7.25 -10.96 -14.06
C HIS A 80 -6.15 -10.37 -13.17
N TYR A 81 -6.02 -9.04 -13.10
CA TYR A 81 -5.00 -8.38 -12.31
C TYR A 81 -5.65 -7.71 -11.11
N VAL A 82 -4.98 -7.80 -9.97
CA VAL A 82 -5.37 -7.11 -8.73
C VAL A 82 -4.37 -6.01 -8.42
N HIS A 83 -4.84 -4.95 -7.77
CA HIS A 83 -4.03 -3.86 -7.26
C HIS A 83 -4.16 -3.83 -5.75
N PHE A 84 -3.05 -3.81 -5.03
CA PHE A 84 -3.08 -3.53 -3.60
C PHE A 84 -3.44 -2.06 -3.38
N LEU A 85 -4.41 -1.83 -2.50
CA LEU A 85 -4.82 -0.49 -2.06
C LEU A 85 -4.11 -0.13 -0.76
N ALA A 86 -4.12 -1.05 0.19
CA ALA A 86 -3.47 -0.90 1.48
C ALA A 86 -3.14 -2.28 2.10
N SER A 87 -2.26 -2.30 3.08
CA SER A 87 -1.85 -3.50 3.82
C SER A 87 -1.67 -3.19 5.31
N ASN A 88 -1.61 -4.25 6.13
CA ASN A 88 -1.38 -4.16 7.58
C ASN A 88 -2.35 -3.19 8.29
N ILE A 89 -3.63 -3.31 7.95
CA ILE A 89 -4.70 -2.48 8.49
C ILE A 89 -5.25 -3.13 9.76
N ASP A 90 -5.35 -2.38 10.84
CA ASP A 90 -5.90 -2.88 12.11
C ASP A 90 -7.40 -2.58 12.27
N GLN A 91 -7.92 -1.58 11.56
CA GLN A 91 -9.31 -1.14 11.67
C GLN A 91 -9.89 -0.70 10.33
N ALA A 92 -11.14 -1.08 10.07
CA ALA A 92 -11.96 -0.53 8.99
C ALA A 92 -13.08 0.32 9.60
N ILE A 93 -13.32 1.50 9.01
CA ILE A 93 -14.39 2.41 9.44
C ILE A 93 -15.36 2.55 8.27
N LEU A 94 -16.58 2.04 8.46
CA LEU A 94 -17.67 2.22 7.51
C LEU A 94 -18.39 3.53 7.79
N ILE A 95 -18.40 4.42 6.80
CA ILE A 95 -19.12 5.69 6.86
C ILE A 95 -20.29 5.61 5.88
N ALA A 96 -21.51 5.83 6.36
CA ALA A 96 -22.72 5.80 5.56
C ALA A 96 -23.67 6.93 5.96
N THR A 97 -24.47 7.38 5.00
CA THR A 97 -25.53 8.37 5.18
C THR A 97 -26.85 7.67 5.46
N ILE A 98 -27.70 8.26 6.33
CA ILE A 98 -29.03 7.72 6.61
C ILE A 98 -30.04 8.19 5.55
N ILE A 99 -29.97 9.47 5.17
CA ILE A 99 -31.02 10.16 4.38
C ILE A 99 -30.54 10.50 2.96
N GLU A 100 -29.37 11.11 2.82
CA GLU A 100 -28.90 11.63 1.53
C GLU A 100 -27.49 11.12 1.19
N PRO A 101 -27.36 10.03 0.40
CA PRO A 101 -28.43 9.14 -0.08
C PRO A 101 -29.03 8.23 1.02
N ASN A 102 -30.24 7.71 0.77
CA ASN A 102 -30.90 6.75 1.67
C ASN A 102 -30.04 5.50 1.90
N ILE A 103 -29.96 5.05 3.15
CA ILE A 103 -29.16 3.87 3.50
C ILE A 103 -29.74 2.59 2.90
N LYS A 104 -28.88 1.77 2.30
CA LYS A 104 -29.20 0.42 1.86
C LYS A 104 -28.51 -0.58 2.79
N PRO A 105 -29.22 -1.33 3.65
CA PRO A 105 -28.60 -2.25 4.61
C PRO A 105 -27.62 -3.24 3.97
N GLY A 106 -27.94 -3.76 2.78
CA GLY A 106 -27.03 -4.64 2.05
C GLY A 106 -25.74 -3.98 1.54
N PHE A 107 -25.53 -2.68 1.72
CA PHE A 107 -24.21 -2.04 1.59
C PHE A 107 -23.33 -2.30 2.82
N ILE A 108 -23.93 -2.25 4.02
CA ILE A 108 -23.24 -2.56 5.28
C ILE A 108 -22.85 -4.03 5.29
N ASP A 109 -23.76 -4.94 4.93
CA ASP A 109 -23.50 -6.39 4.98
C ASP A 109 -22.41 -6.86 4.01
N ARG A 110 -22.12 -6.08 2.96
CA ARG A 110 -21.12 -6.41 1.93
C ARG A 110 -19.80 -5.66 2.10
N PHE A 111 -19.71 -4.77 3.08
CA PHE A 111 -18.46 -4.09 3.45
C PHE A 111 -17.65 -4.99 4.39
#